data_AF-A0A2M9B914-F1
#
_entry.id   AF-A0A2M9B914-F1
#
_cell.length_a   1.000
_cell.length_b   1.000
_cell.length_c   1.000
_cell.angle_alpha   90.00
_cell.angle_beta   90.00
_cell.angle_gamma   90.00
#
_symmetry.space_group_name_H-M   'P 1'
#
loop_
_entity.id
_entity.type
_entity.pdbx_description
1 polymer ?
#
loop_
_entity_poly.entity_id
_entity_poly.type
_entity_poly.pdbx_seq_one_letter_code
_entity_poly.pdbx_strand_id
1 'polypeptide(L)'
;MTSSATNDTAELTSHNAFITAMTPVIPALPAGKNREKQENELRVSTDRRDALLARQNQVGPEVLVEAEAEAGLIDIQVPFIQNFIAKVTAHRATLSAAQYQ
;
A
#
# COMPACT_ATOMS: atom_id res chain seq x y z
N MET A 1 8.57 3.03 -4.63
CA MET A 1 7.15 3.25 -4.98
C MET A 1 6.35 3.98 -3.89
N THR A 2 6.97 4.79 -3.02
CA THR A 2 6.31 5.35 -1.82
C THR A 2 5.64 6.72 -2.01
N SER A 3 5.85 7.41 -3.14
CA SER A 3 5.33 8.78 -3.31
C SER A 3 3.82 8.83 -3.58
N SER A 4 3.23 7.86 -4.28
CA SER A 4 1.79 7.86 -4.58
C SER A 4 0.94 7.64 -3.33
N ALA A 5 1.25 6.62 -2.53
CA ALA A 5 0.47 6.31 -1.32
C ALA A 5 0.57 7.39 -0.22
N THR A 6 1.74 8.02 -0.10
CA THR A 6 1.94 9.14 0.85
C THR A 6 1.17 10.38 0.40
N ASN A 7 1.16 10.67 -0.90
CA ASN A 7 0.37 11.77 -1.47
C ASN A 7 -1.14 11.54 -1.31
N ASP A 8 -1.63 10.32 -1.58
CA ASP A 8 -3.04 9.97 -1.41
C ASP A 8 -3.49 10.10 0.05
N THR A 9 -2.61 9.76 1.00
CA THR A 9 -2.89 9.90 2.44
C THR A 9 -2.98 11.37 2.87
N ALA A 10 -2.06 12.22 2.38
CA ALA A 10 -2.09 13.66 2.65
C ALA A 10 -3.32 14.32 2.01
N GLU A 11 -3.66 13.95 0.79
CA GLU A 11 -4.85 14.42 0.08
C GLU A 11 -6.14 14.02 0.82
N LEU A 12 -6.24 12.76 1.25
CA LEU A 12 -7.36 12.25 2.04
C LEU A 12 -7.52 13.02 3.36
N THR A 13 -6.41 13.32 4.04
CA THR A 13 -6.40 14.11 5.28
C THR A 13 -6.95 15.52 5.03
N SER A 14 -6.53 16.16 3.93
CA SER A 14 -6.99 17.50 3.55
C SER A 14 -8.50 17.51 3.25
N HIS A 15 -9.00 16.56 2.46
CA HIS A 15 -10.44 16.46 2.15
C HIS A 15 -11.28 16.20 3.41
N ASN A 16 -10.82 15.32 4.31
CA ASN A 16 -11.50 15.07 5.58
C ASN A 16 -11.57 16.33 6.47
N ALA A 17 -10.48 17.10 6.53
CA ALA A 17 -10.45 18.36 7.28
C ALA A 17 -11.45 19.37 6.70
N PHE A 18 -11.46 19.54 5.37
CA PHE A 18 -12.39 20.44 4.69
C PHE A 18 -13.85 20.03 4.91
N ILE A 19 -14.19 18.75 4.70
CA ILE A 19 -15.56 18.24 4.89
C ILE A 19 -16.01 18.47 6.34
N THR A 20 -15.17 18.10 7.32
CA THR A 20 -15.48 18.27 8.75
C THR A 20 -15.74 19.74 9.10
N ALA A 21 -14.94 20.65 8.56
CA ALA A 21 -15.10 22.08 8.81
C ALA A 21 -16.34 22.67 8.12
N MET A 22 -16.61 22.28 6.88
CA MET A 22 -17.61 22.95 6.04
C MET A 22 -19.02 22.38 6.18
N THR A 23 -19.17 21.08 6.48
CA THR A 23 -20.48 20.44 6.68
C THR A 23 -21.39 21.18 7.68
N PRO A 24 -20.93 21.63 8.87
CA PRO A 24 -21.79 22.38 9.78
C PRO A 24 -21.95 23.87 9.41
N VAL A 25 -21.01 24.45 8.66
CA VAL A 25 -20.98 25.89 8.34
C VAL A 25 -21.92 26.23 7.18
N ILE A 26 -21.93 25.40 6.14
CA ILE A 26 -22.69 25.67 4.90
C ILE A 26 -24.19 25.90 5.14
N PRO A 27 -24.90 25.10 5.96
CA PRO A 27 -26.31 25.33 6.25
C PRO A 27 -26.61 26.68 6.92
N ALA A 28 -25.63 27.25 7.64
CA ALA A 28 -25.75 28.54 8.31
C ALA A 28 -25.47 29.73 7.38
N LEU A 29 -24.97 29.48 6.16
CA LEU A 29 -24.75 30.55 5.18
C LEU A 29 -26.09 31.07 4.63
N PRO A 30 -26.21 32.39 4.40
CA PRO A 30 -27.34 32.96 3.69
C PRO A 30 -27.53 32.28 2.32
N ALA A 31 -28.78 32.08 1.93
CA ALA A 31 -29.09 31.54 0.61
C ALA A 31 -28.53 32.45 -0.50
N GLY A 32 -27.94 31.84 -1.52
CA GLY A 32 -27.39 32.53 -2.68
C GLY A 32 -26.15 31.84 -3.23
N LYS A 33 -25.55 32.46 -4.26
CA LYS A 33 -24.45 31.89 -5.05
C LYS A 33 -23.24 31.44 -4.21
N ASN A 34 -22.95 32.13 -3.12
CA ASN A 34 -21.85 31.75 -2.23
C ASN A 34 -22.12 30.43 -1.52
N ARG A 35 -23.34 30.24 -1.01
CA ARG A 35 -23.75 28.97 -0.40
C ARG A 35 -23.74 27.85 -1.43
N GLU A 36 -24.32 28.06 -2.61
CA GLU A 36 -24.33 27.08 -3.71
C GLU A 36 -22.90 26.67 -4.11
N LYS A 37 -21.98 27.64 -4.21
CA LYS A 37 -20.57 27.37 -4.50
C LYS A 37 -19.94 26.48 -3.43
N GLN A 38 -20.16 26.80 -2.15
CA GLN A 38 -19.62 26.02 -1.04
C GLN A 38 -20.24 24.61 -0.97
N GLU A 39 -21.54 24.47 -1.26
CA GLU A 39 -22.21 23.16 -1.38
C GLU A 39 -21.59 22.31 -2.49
N ASN A 40 -21.30 22.91 -3.65
CA ASN A 40 -20.64 22.20 -4.73
C ASN A 40 -19.19 21.81 -4.39
N GLU A 41 -18.43 22.70 -3.73
CA GLU A 41 -17.08 22.38 -3.26
C GLU A 41 -17.09 21.24 -2.23
N LEU A 42 -18.05 21.24 -1.30
CA LEU A 42 -18.25 20.15 -0.34
C LEU A 42 -18.56 18.82 -1.05
N ARG A 43 -19.45 18.85 -2.05
CA ARG A 43 -19.76 17.66 -2.86
C ARG A 43 -18.52 17.10 -3.54
N VAL A 44 -17.77 17.94 -4.27
CA VAL A 44 -16.56 17.52 -4.98
C VAL A 44 -15.51 16.96 -4.02
N SER A 45 -15.32 17.60 -2.86
CA SER A 45 -14.40 17.11 -1.82
C SER A 45 -14.82 15.73 -1.28
N THR A 46 -16.13 15.53 -1.08
CA THR A 46 -16.71 14.26 -0.63
C THR A 46 -16.50 13.17 -1.67
N ASP A 47 -16.84 13.44 -2.94
CA ASP A 47 -16.66 12.51 -4.06
C ASP A 47 -15.18 12.09 -4.19
N ARG A 48 -14.25 13.05 -4.05
CA ARG A 48 -12.81 12.78 -4.12
C ARG A 48 -12.30 11.95 -2.93
N ARG A 49 -12.75 12.25 -1.71
CA ARG A 49 -12.46 11.43 -0.52
C ARG A 49 -12.91 9.99 -0.72
N ASP A 50 -14.12 9.78 -1.20
CA ASP A 50 -14.70 8.43 -1.37
C ASP A 50 -13.95 7.64 -2.44
N ALA A 51 -13.53 8.30 -3.53
CA ALA A 51 -12.68 7.70 -4.54
C ALA A 51 -11.29 7.30 -3.98
N LEU A 52 -10.68 8.14 -3.15
CA LEU A 52 -9.40 7.83 -2.50
C LEU A 52 -9.52 6.64 -1.53
N LEU A 53 -10.60 6.58 -0.73
CA LEU A 53 -10.88 5.45 0.16
C LEU A 53 -11.10 4.15 -0.62
N ALA A 54 -11.83 4.21 -1.74
CA ALA A 54 -12.03 3.05 -2.60
C ALA A 54 -10.70 2.52 -3.17
N ARG A 55 -9.79 3.42 -3.57
CA ARG A 55 -8.45 3.03 -4.03
C ARG A 55 -7.59 2.44 -2.92
N GLN A 56 -7.60 3.03 -1.73
CA GLN A 56 -6.87 2.50 -0.57
C GLN A 56 -7.34 1.08 -0.22
N ASN A 57 -8.65 0.84 -0.32
CA ASN A 57 -9.24 -0.48 -0.10
C ASN A 57 -8.93 -1.49 -1.21
N GLN A 58 -8.47 -1.07 -2.39
CA GLN A 58 -8.02 -1.95 -3.48
C GLN A 58 -6.54 -2.31 -3.36
N VAL A 59 -5.71 -1.37 -2.88
CA VAL A 59 -4.28 -1.62 -2.64
C VAL A 59 -4.07 -2.64 -1.51
N GLY A 60 -4.90 -2.63 -0.46
CA GLY A 60 -4.82 -3.62 0.62
C GLY A 60 -4.89 -5.09 0.14
N PRO A 61 -5.89 -5.47 -0.66
CA PRO A 61 -5.98 -6.78 -1.31
C PRO A 61 -4.81 -7.13 -2.23
N GLU A 62 -4.34 -6.19 -3.06
CA GLU A 62 -3.21 -6.44 -3.97
C GLU A 62 -1.91 -6.73 -3.21
N VAL A 63 -1.64 -5.98 -2.14
CA VAL A 63 -0.46 -6.20 -1.28
C VAL A 63 -0.50 -7.56 -0.59
N LEU A 64 -1.69 -8.03 -0.18
CA LEU A 64 -1.85 -9.36 0.39
C LEU A 64 -1.58 -10.46 -0.63
N VAL A 65 -2.09 -10.31 -1.86
CA VAL A 65 -1.85 -11.27 -2.94
C VAL A 65 -0.36 -11.31 -3.33
N GLU A 66 0.31 -10.15 -3.38
CA GLU A 66 1.75 -10.07 -3.63
C GLU A 66 2.55 -10.77 -2.52
N ALA A 67 2.20 -10.54 -1.26
CA ALA A 67 2.83 -11.22 -0.12
C ALA A 67 2.62 -12.74 -0.12
N GLU A 68 1.41 -13.22 -0.50
CA GLU A 68 1.13 -14.65 -0.65
C GLU A 68 1.94 -15.27 -1.80
N ALA A 69 2.07 -14.57 -2.93
CA ALA A 69 2.88 -15.01 -4.06
C ALA A 69 4.37 -15.07 -3.71
N GLU A 70 4.88 -14.07 -3.00
CA GLU A 70 6.26 -14.07 -2.49
C GLU A 70 6.51 -15.22 -1.50
N ALA A 71 5.59 -15.46 -0.56
CA ALA A 71 5.69 -16.58 0.38
C ALA A 71 5.74 -17.93 -0.35
N GLY A 72 4.87 -18.14 -1.33
CA GLY A 72 4.87 -19.36 -2.14
C GLY A 72 6.17 -19.55 -2.94
N LEU A 73 6.78 -18.46 -3.42
CA LEU A 73 8.07 -18.52 -4.11
C LEU A 73 9.21 -18.86 -3.13
N ILE A 74 9.21 -18.26 -1.94
CA ILE A 74 10.21 -18.54 -0.89
C ILE A 74 10.15 -20.01 -0.46
N ASP A 75 8.95 -20.55 -0.25
CA ASP A 75 8.74 -21.96 0.13
C ASP A 75 9.32 -22.94 -0.89
N ILE A 76 9.31 -22.58 -2.17
CA ILE A 76 9.94 -23.37 -3.24
C ILE A 76 11.46 -23.18 -3.22
N GLN A 77 11.95 -21.95 -3.11
CA GLN A 77 13.37 -21.65 -3.27
C GLN A 77 14.24 -22.13 -2.11
N VAL A 78 13.72 -22.08 -0.88
CA VAL A 78 14.49 -22.44 0.33
C VAL A 78 15.02 -23.88 0.27
N PRO A 79 14.21 -24.92 -0.05
CA PRO A 79 14.72 -26.29 -0.21
C PRO A 79 15.79 -26.43 -1.29
N PHE A 80 15.66 -25.73 -2.43
CA PHE A 80 16.68 -25.77 -3.49
C PHE A 80 18.01 -25.20 -3.02
N ILE A 81 17.99 -24.06 -2.32
CA ILE A 81 19.19 -23.43 -1.77
C ILE A 81 19.83 -24.32 -0.70
N GLN A 82 19.03 -24.90 0.20
CA GLN A 82 19.53 -25.85 1.21
C GLN A 82 20.18 -27.08 0.56
N ASN A 83 19.59 -27.62 -0.50
CA ASN A 83 20.15 -28.73 -1.26
C ASN A 83 21.49 -28.35 -1.91
N PHE A 84 21.59 -27.15 -2.48
CA PHE A 84 22.83 -26.64 -3.06
C PHE A 84 23.92 -26.48 -1.99
N ILE A 85 23.60 -25.90 -0.83
CA ILE A 85 24.52 -25.78 0.30
C ILE A 85 25.02 -27.16 0.75
N ALA A 86 24.14 -28.16 0.84
CA ALA A 86 24.50 -29.51 1.21
C ALA A 86 25.49 -30.13 0.20
N LYS A 87 25.24 -29.95 -1.11
CA LYS A 87 26.12 -30.41 -2.18
C LYS A 87 27.50 -29.74 -2.13
N VAL A 88 27.55 -28.41 -1.96
CA VAL A 88 28.82 -27.67 -1.84
C VAL A 88 29.58 -28.10 -0.59
N THR A 89 28.90 -28.27 0.54
CA THR A 89 29.51 -28.73 1.80
C THR A 89 30.11 -30.12 1.62
N ALA A 90 29.37 -31.06 1.02
CA ALA A 90 29.86 -32.39 0.73
C ALA A 90 31.08 -32.37 -0.19
N HIS A 91 31.04 -31.58 -1.27
CA HIS A 91 32.16 -31.45 -2.18
C HIS A 91 33.41 -30.88 -1.50
N ARG A 92 33.26 -29.83 -0.68
CA ARG A 92 34.38 -29.26 0.10
C ARG A 92 35.02 -30.30 1.02
N ALA A 93 34.21 -31.14 1.68
CA ALA A 93 34.71 -32.21 2.53
C ALA A 93 35.60 -33.20 1.75
N THR A 94 35.23 -33.55 0.51
CA THR A 94 36.04 -34.42 -0.35
C THR A 94 37.38 -33.81 -0.74
N LEU A 95 37.42 -32.49 -1.02
CA LEU A 95 38.66 -31.78 -1.35
C LEU A 95 39.58 -31.67 -0.13
N SER A 96 39.04 -31.41 1.06
CA SER A 96 39.84 -31.36 2.29
C SER A 96 40.38 -32.73 2.72
N ALA A 97 39.64 -33.81 2.48
CA ALA A 97 40.10 -35.17 2.79
C ALA A 97 41.25 -35.62 1.87
N ALA A 98 41.25 -35.16 0.61
CA ALA A 98 42.31 -35.44 -0.36
C ALA A 98 43.65 -34.72 -0.06
N GLN A 99 43.66 -33.70 0.81
CA GLN A 99 44.87 -32.96 1.18
C GLN A 99 45.66 -33.58 2.36
N TYR A 100 45.13 -34.63 3.00
CA TYR A 100 45.76 -35.33 4.14
C TYR A 100 46.12 -36.81 3.83
N GLN A 101 46.07 -37.21 2.56
CA GLN A 101 46.69 -38.44 2.04
C GLN A 101 47.98 -38.09 1.31
#